data_AF-A0AA40AT63-F1
#
_entry.id   AF-A0AA40AT63-F1
#
_cell.length_a   1.000
_cell.length_b   1.000
_cell.length_c   1.000
_cell.angle_alpha   90.00
_cell.angle_beta   90.00
_cell.angle_gamma   90.00
#
_symmetry.space_group_name_H-M   'P 1'
#
loop_
_entity.id
_entity.type
_entity.pdbx_description
1 polymer ?
#
loop_
_entity_poly.entity_id
_entity_poly.type
_entity_poly.pdbx_seq_one_letter_code
_entity_poly.pdbx_strand_id
1 'polypeptide(L)'
;MVRRRTAEERRRCAEENGFDDDDTDVDDKPIPRDVLDYTKERYNHQMDLWIDGLLRKKLGLSTTTRPKNYLTLENYMHLERQLWQNDGQDFVHEASRVFISGKLKCRVFTPARLGEVSEGSTRRGTSKGLRYRPLVVNPMLFLLAICLAAGAFKKYKTLKEVLDVRPPANQRYWVLEWSPHVLDLPVFPEASVDGPTNKIQTGNSFNTQLRYLAIRAGVSPVTVHSMRREALILATANGYSDRELINFAAHTNKMTLTRDYLSSITVVDGLASFLKLPLRSDQAEDFRSMTANRNPELLQSLPAKVQDELRQREDYIAITKKIEDLALEMSSARNGTVARELKSERGQLYEQRRVLEEELNRIRWNQERIHPSERKEKVYVDQHCSRFDRLRHMMPERITAESPTNLRSGRYKPDAQCRITLRGDAKCSTAAWTGARIVT
;
A
#
# COMPACT_ATOMS: atom_id res chain seq x y z
N MET A 1 -63.23 16.37 2.25
CA MET A 1 -62.52 16.18 0.97
C MET A 1 -62.46 17.52 0.25
N VAL A 2 -61.27 18.11 0.10
CA VAL A 2 -61.10 19.39 -0.61
C VAL A 2 -60.97 19.09 -2.11
N ARG A 3 -61.85 19.67 -2.93
CA ARG A 3 -61.87 19.49 -4.39
C ARG A 3 -60.55 20.00 -4.98
N ARG A 4 -59.83 19.16 -5.74
CA ARG A 4 -58.63 19.59 -6.48
C ARG A 4 -59.04 20.61 -7.54
N ARG A 5 -58.35 21.76 -7.56
CA ARG A 5 -58.53 22.79 -8.59
C ARG A 5 -58.23 22.23 -9.98
N THR A 6 -59.04 22.59 -10.96
CA THR A 6 -58.80 22.23 -12.37
C THR A 6 -57.55 22.96 -12.90
N ALA A 7 -57.05 22.56 -14.08
CA ALA A 7 -55.88 23.20 -14.67
C ALA A 7 -56.14 24.68 -15.03
N GLU A 8 -57.36 24.99 -15.46
CA GLU A 8 -57.80 26.36 -15.78
C GLU A 8 -57.93 27.23 -14.53
N GLU A 9 -58.48 26.69 -13.43
CA GLU A 9 -58.54 27.39 -12.14
C GLU A 9 -57.15 27.69 -11.56
N ARG A 10 -56.14 26.90 -11.92
CA ARG A 10 -54.75 27.14 -11.53
C ARG A 10 -54.09 28.24 -12.36
N ARG A 11 -54.36 28.30 -13.67
CA ARG A 11 -53.86 29.37 -14.55
C ARG A 11 -54.44 30.73 -14.17
N ARG A 12 -55.77 30.82 -14.00
CA ARG A 12 -56.42 32.07 -13.59
C ARG A 12 -55.91 32.60 -12.25
N CYS A 13 -55.63 31.70 -11.31
CA CYS A 13 -55.07 32.07 -10.01
C CYS A 13 -53.59 32.51 -10.11
N ALA A 14 -52.83 32.04 -11.11
CA ALA A 14 -51.46 32.50 -11.34
C ALA A 14 -51.46 33.92 -11.97
N GLU A 15 -52.33 34.17 -12.94
CA GLU A 15 -52.54 35.48 -13.56
C GLU A 15 -53.02 36.53 -12.54
N GLU A 16 -53.99 36.18 -11.68
CA GLU A 16 -54.48 37.05 -10.58
C GLU A 16 -53.38 37.39 -9.54
N ASN A 17 -52.34 36.55 -9.41
CA ASN A 17 -51.20 36.78 -8.53
C ASN A 17 -50.01 37.46 -9.24
N GLY A 18 -50.20 37.95 -10.47
CA GLY A 18 -49.20 38.70 -11.23
C GLY A 18 -48.09 37.85 -11.84
N PHE A 19 -48.32 36.56 -12.06
CA PHE A 19 -47.41 35.69 -12.82
C PHE A 19 -47.73 35.82 -14.31
N ASP A 20 -46.80 36.39 -15.07
CA ASP A 20 -46.87 36.51 -16.54
C ASP A 20 -46.06 35.36 -17.16
N ASP A 21 -46.71 34.52 -17.98
CA ASP A 21 -46.06 33.37 -18.64
C ASP A 21 -45.08 33.83 -19.75
N ASP A 22 -45.19 35.07 -20.24
CA ASP A 22 -44.41 35.62 -21.35
C ASP A 22 -43.22 36.51 -20.92
N ASP A 23 -43.00 36.73 -19.61
CA ASP A 23 -41.86 37.49 -19.11
C ASP A 23 -40.57 36.66 -19.20
N THR A 24 -39.95 36.72 -20.39
CA THR A 24 -38.71 36.00 -20.73
C THR A 24 -37.45 36.80 -20.35
N ASP A 25 -37.48 37.55 -19.25
CA ASP A 25 -36.31 38.29 -18.78
C ASP A 25 -35.47 37.42 -17.82
N VAL A 26 -34.67 36.53 -18.41
CA VAL A 26 -33.63 35.79 -17.68
C VAL A 26 -32.37 36.66 -17.63
N ASP A 27 -32.13 37.36 -16.51
CA ASP A 27 -30.88 38.09 -16.26
C ASP A 27 -29.68 37.11 -16.29
N ASP A 28 -28.77 37.30 -17.25
CA ASP A 28 -27.58 36.47 -17.52
C ASP A 28 -26.52 36.49 -16.40
N LYS A 29 -26.76 37.19 -15.29
CA LYS A 29 -25.85 37.20 -14.14
C LYS A 29 -26.04 35.94 -13.29
N PRO A 30 -25.01 35.11 -13.10
CA PRO A 30 -25.12 33.91 -12.28
C PRO A 30 -25.36 34.28 -10.82
N ILE A 31 -26.57 34.03 -10.33
CA ILE A 31 -26.92 34.14 -8.91
C ILE A 31 -26.33 32.90 -8.20
N PRO A 32 -25.39 33.05 -7.24
CA PRO A 32 -24.94 31.93 -6.45
C PRO A 32 -26.08 31.52 -5.52
N ARG A 33 -26.88 30.54 -5.93
CA ARG A 33 -27.81 29.86 -5.03
C ARG A 33 -27.06 28.73 -4.36
N ASP A 34 -26.96 28.79 -3.04
CA ASP A 34 -26.64 27.60 -2.25
C ASP A 34 -27.66 26.52 -2.61
N VAL A 35 -27.17 25.45 -3.24
CA VAL A 35 -27.99 24.30 -3.61
C VAL A 35 -28.55 23.73 -2.30
N LEU A 36 -29.86 23.81 -2.12
CA LEU A 36 -30.54 23.24 -0.96
C LEU A 36 -30.16 21.76 -0.82
N ASP A 37 -29.97 21.26 0.39
CA ASP A 37 -29.36 19.93 0.58
C ASP A 37 -30.13 18.79 -0.12
N TYR A 38 -31.46 18.92 -0.28
CA TYR A 38 -32.27 17.95 -0.99
C TYR A 38 -32.14 18.01 -2.53
N THR A 39 -31.67 19.12 -3.11
CA THR A 39 -31.35 19.21 -4.54
C THR A 39 -29.93 18.74 -4.87
N LYS A 40 -29.01 18.71 -3.89
CA LYS A 40 -27.66 18.15 -4.06
C LYS A 40 -27.67 16.66 -4.40
N GLU A 41 -28.58 15.87 -3.81
CA GLU A 41 -28.70 14.44 -4.14
C GLU A 41 -29.13 14.21 -5.59
N ARG A 42 -30.09 15.00 -6.09
CA ARG A 42 -30.51 14.94 -7.50
C ARG A 42 -29.41 15.41 -8.46
N TYR A 43 -28.65 16.44 -8.06
CA TYR A 43 -27.52 16.93 -8.85
C TYR A 43 -26.41 15.88 -8.98
N ASN A 44 -26.01 15.24 -7.87
CA ASN A 44 -25.01 14.17 -7.92
C ASN A 44 -25.45 13.02 -8.82
N HIS A 45 -26.72 12.60 -8.72
CA HIS A 45 -27.25 11.55 -9.58
C HIS A 45 -27.30 11.96 -11.06
N GLN A 46 -27.68 13.21 -11.37
CA GLN A 46 -27.65 13.74 -12.72
C GLN A 46 -26.22 13.86 -13.27
N MET A 47 -25.27 14.24 -12.43
CA MET A 47 -23.84 14.27 -12.78
C MET A 47 -23.30 12.87 -13.03
N ASP A 48 -23.65 11.89 -12.20
CA ASP A 48 -23.28 10.49 -12.42
C ASP A 48 -23.86 9.98 -13.75
N LEU A 49 -25.13 10.26 -14.05
CA LEU A 49 -25.76 9.90 -15.34
C LEU A 49 -25.11 10.60 -16.54
N TRP A 50 -24.74 11.87 -16.38
CA TRP A 50 -24.05 12.63 -17.43
C TRP A 50 -22.62 12.12 -17.66
N ILE A 51 -21.88 11.85 -16.59
CA ILE A 51 -20.54 11.28 -16.61
C ILE A 51 -20.58 9.89 -17.23
N ASP A 52 -21.41 8.98 -16.70
CA ASP A 52 -21.48 7.58 -17.12
C ASP A 52 -22.15 7.38 -18.49
N GLY A 53 -23.00 8.32 -18.90
CA GLY A 53 -23.68 8.29 -20.20
C GLY A 53 -23.02 9.15 -21.25
N LEU A 54 -23.42 10.42 -21.30
CA LEU A 54 -23.13 11.34 -22.40
C LEU A 54 -21.64 11.67 -22.51
N LEU A 55 -20.98 11.99 -21.41
CA LEU A 55 -19.58 12.39 -21.41
C LEU A 55 -18.67 11.20 -21.75
N ARG A 56 -18.93 10.03 -21.16
CA ARG A 56 -18.23 8.78 -21.42
C ARG A 56 -18.34 8.35 -22.88
N LYS A 57 -19.53 8.49 -23.48
CA LYS A 57 -19.73 8.23 -24.92
C LYS A 57 -19.00 9.26 -25.79
N LYS A 58 -19.08 10.55 -25.43
CA LYS A 58 -18.40 11.64 -26.16
C LYS A 58 -16.87 11.47 -26.16
N LEU A 59 -16.31 10.97 -25.06
CA LEU A 59 -14.86 10.76 -24.88
C LEU A 59 -14.39 9.35 -25.30
N GLY A 60 -15.29 8.47 -25.76
CA GLY A 60 -14.93 7.10 -26.17
C GLY A 60 -14.35 6.23 -25.03
N LEU A 61 -14.78 6.47 -23.78
CA LEU A 61 -14.22 5.80 -22.60
C LEU A 61 -14.76 4.37 -22.45
N SER A 62 -13.87 3.40 -22.20
CA SER A 62 -14.20 1.97 -22.05
C SER A 62 -15.12 1.68 -20.85
N THR A 63 -16.23 0.97 -21.06
CA THR A 63 -17.20 0.53 -20.01
C THR A 63 -16.71 -0.67 -19.21
N THR A 64 -15.61 -1.27 -19.63
CA THR A 64 -15.03 -2.43 -18.98
C THR A 64 -14.53 -2.05 -17.59
N THR A 65 -15.14 -2.65 -16.57
CA THR A 65 -14.64 -2.53 -15.20
C THR A 65 -13.30 -3.24 -15.11
N ARG A 66 -12.29 -2.58 -14.53
CA ARG A 66 -10.98 -3.21 -14.35
C ARG A 66 -11.13 -4.47 -13.49
N PRO A 67 -10.45 -5.57 -13.85
CA PRO A 67 -10.50 -6.78 -13.05
C PRO A 67 -10.04 -6.50 -11.63
N LYS A 68 -10.72 -7.12 -10.66
CA LYS A 68 -10.37 -7.02 -9.25
C LYS A 68 -9.10 -7.85 -9.02
N ASN A 69 -8.11 -7.27 -8.35
CA ASN A 69 -6.93 -7.98 -7.87
C ASN A 69 -7.05 -8.25 -6.36
N TYR A 70 -6.42 -9.33 -5.91
CA TYR A 70 -6.41 -9.77 -4.52
C TYR A 70 -4.98 -9.97 -4.05
N LEU A 71 -4.72 -9.70 -2.76
CA LEU A 71 -3.43 -10.03 -2.13
C LEU A 71 -3.64 -11.21 -1.18
N THR A 72 -3.57 -12.42 -1.72
CA THR A 72 -3.60 -13.68 -0.96
C THR A 72 -2.40 -13.81 -0.02
N LEU A 73 -2.44 -14.80 0.89
CA LEU A 73 -1.35 -15.03 1.84
C LEU A 73 -0.04 -15.32 1.12
N GLU A 74 -0.08 -16.12 0.06
CA GLU A 74 1.10 -16.42 -0.77
C GLU A 74 1.72 -15.14 -1.37
N ASN A 75 0.90 -14.28 -1.97
CA ASN A 75 1.36 -13.02 -2.53
C ASN A 75 1.95 -12.09 -1.45
N TYR A 76 1.29 -12.00 -0.29
CA TYR A 76 1.81 -11.27 0.86
C TYR A 76 3.19 -11.78 1.30
N MET A 77 3.37 -13.11 1.39
CA MET A 77 4.65 -13.72 1.71
C MET A 77 5.73 -13.38 0.68
N HIS A 78 5.39 -13.30 -0.60
CA HIS A 78 6.33 -12.85 -1.64
C HIS A 78 6.75 -11.39 -1.45
N LEU A 79 5.81 -10.50 -1.10
CA LEU A 79 6.14 -9.09 -0.84
C LEU A 79 7.07 -8.94 0.37
N GLU A 80 6.79 -9.63 1.48
CA GLU A 80 7.63 -9.57 2.68
C GLU A 80 9.00 -10.22 2.46
N ARG A 81 9.05 -11.37 1.76
CA ARG A 81 10.33 -12.00 1.38
C ARG A 81 11.13 -11.09 0.46
N GLN A 82 10.49 -10.42 -0.49
CA GLN A 82 11.19 -9.43 -1.30
C GLN A 82 11.73 -8.34 -0.39
N LEU A 83 10.87 -7.65 0.36
CA LEU A 83 11.23 -6.50 1.20
C LEU A 83 12.36 -6.78 2.18
N TRP A 84 12.44 -7.97 2.78
CA TRP A 84 13.43 -8.30 3.82
C TRP A 84 14.58 -9.17 3.36
N GLN A 85 14.34 -10.04 2.37
CA GLN A 85 15.36 -10.95 1.88
C GLN A 85 15.88 -10.38 0.57
N ASN A 86 15.12 -10.38 -0.50
CA ASN A 86 15.70 -10.24 -1.84
C ASN A 86 15.95 -8.79 -2.30
N ASP A 87 15.43 -7.79 -1.58
CA ASP A 87 15.43 -6.41 -2.03
C ASP A 87 16.68 -5.62 -1.63
N GLY A 88 17.43 -5.18 -2.66
CA GLY A 88 18.56 -4.26 -2.57
C GLY A 88 18.20 -2.80 -2.89
N GLN A 89 16.91 -2.45 -2.85
CA GLN A 89 16.46 -1.06 -3.02
C GLN A 89 17.08 -0.15 -1.96
N ASP A 90 17.78 0.90 -2.42
CA ASP A 90 18.19 2.02 -1.58
C ASP A 90 16.94 2.80 -1.15
N PHE A 91 16.63 2.78 0.14
CA PHE A 91 15.59 3.63 0.72
C PHE A 91 16.19 4.96 1.14
N VAL A 92 15.37 6.02 1.14
CA VAL A 92 15.77 7.33 1.68
C VAL A 92 16.28 7.21 3.12
N HIS A 93 15.71 6.28 3.89
CA HIS A 93 16.14 5.93 5.23
C HIS A 93 15.69 4.50 5.55
N GLU A 94 16.47 3.73 6.31
CA GLU A 94 16.21 2.32 6.64
C GLU A 94 14.87 2.09 7.36
N ALA A 95 14.43 3.06 8.15
CA ALA A 95 13.10 3.04 8.79
C ALA A 95 11.95 2.88 7.77
N SER A 96 12.14 3.27 6.51
CA SER A 96 11.16 3.09 5.44
C SER A 96 10.78 1.61 5.25
N ARG A 97 11.76 0.70 5.33
CA ARG A 97 11.53 -0.75 5.20
C ARG A 97 10.64 -1.26 6.33
N VAL A 98 10.92 -0.83 7.56
CA VAL A 98 10.13 -1.11 8.77
C VAL A 98 8.71 -0.54 8.65
N PHE A 99 8.57 0.71 8.20
CA PHE A 99 7.27 1.36 8.02
C PHE A 99 6.43 0.70 6.93
N ILE A 100 7.01 0.34 5.79
CA ILE A 100 6.31 -0.38 4.71
C ILE A 100 5.81 -1.73 5.23
N SER A 101 6.68 -2.50 5.88
CA SER A 101 6.31 -3.81 6.44
C SER A 101 5.24 -3.70 7.53
N GLY A 102 5.39 -2.74 8.46
CA GLY A 102 4.40 -2.47 9.50
C GLY A 102 3.05 -2.08 8.93
N LYS A 103 3.02 -1.20 7.91
CA LYS A 103 1.78 -0.82 7.22
C LYS A 103 1.14 -1.97 6.45
N LEU A 104 1.95 -2.80 5.79
CA LEU A 104 1.46 -3.97 5.06
C LEU A 104 0.74 -4.91 6.04
N LYS A 105 1.36 -5.21 7.18
CA LYS A 105 0.77 -6.02 8.24
C LYS A 105 -0.50 -5.40 8.83
N CYS A 106 -0.49 -4.11 9.15
CA CYS A 106 -1.70 -3.42 9.61
C CYS A 106 -2.87 -3.59 8.62
N ARG A 107 -2.62 -3.63 7.31
CA ARG A 107 -3.65 -3.73 6.27
C ARG A 107 -4.05 -5.16 5.89
N VAL A 108 -3.21 -6.14 6.20
CA VAL A 108 -3.54 -7.56 6.00
C VAL A 108 -4.31 -8.09 7.22
N PHE A 109 -3.93 -7.69 8.43
CA PHE A 109 -4.56 -8.15 9.66
C PHE A 109 -5.78 -7.33 10.09
N THR A 110 -5.97 -6.15 9.50
CA THR A 110 -7.15 -5.33 9.71
C THR A 110 -7.72 -4.93 8.36
N PRO A 111 -9.04 -4.68 8.25
CA PRO A 111 -9.62 -4.22 7.02
C PRO A 111 -9.36 -2.72 6.81
N ALA A 112 -8.43 -2.09 7.55
CA ALA A 112 -8.33 -0.64 7.61
C ALA A 112 -8.20 0.05 6.23
N ARG A 113 -8.94 1.14 6.04
CA ARG A 113 -8.87 1.97 4.81
C ARG A 113 -7.53 2.69 4.71
N LEU A 114 -7.23 3.25 3.53
CA LEU A 114 -6.02 4.04 3.31
C LEU A 114 -5.85 5.15 4.36
N GLY A 115 -6.93 5.93 4.54
CA GLY A 115 -7.04 7.10 5.43
C GLY A 115 -7.02 6.81 6.93
N GLU A 116 -7.13 5.54 7.34
CA GLU A 116 -7.11 5.15 8.76
C GLU A 116 -5.67 4.91 9.23
N VAL A 117 -4.78 4.50 8.32
CA VAL A 117 -3.37 4.23 8.62
C VAL A 117 -2.45 5.36 8.13
N SER A 118 -2.70 5.87 6.93
CA SER A 118 -1.96 6.96 6.28
C SER A 118 -2.90 8.14 6.00
N GLU A 119 -2.37 9.32 5.70
CA GLU A 119 -3.24 10.45 5.32
C GLU A 119 -3.89 10.23 3.96
N GLY A 120 -5.22 10.18 3.92
CA GLY A 120 -5.99 9.98 2.69
C GLY A 120 -5.94 11.19 1.75
N SER A 121 -6.00 10.96 0.45
CA SER A 121 -6.02 12.04 -0.58
C SER A 121 -7.20 13.00 -0.41
N THR A 122 -8.38 12.49 -0.04
CA THR A 122 -9.59 13.28 0.24
C THR A 122 -9.53 14.09 1.54
N ARG A 123 -8.48 13.89 2.34
CA ARG A 123 -8.25 14.57 3.62
C ARG A 123 -6.83 15.14 3.69
N ARG A 124 -6.26 15.50 2.55
CA ARG A 124 -4.89 16.04 2.45
C ARG A 124 -4.75 17.29 3.31
N GLY A 125 -3.66 17.37 4.08
CA GLY A 125 -3.36 18.49 4.97
C GLY A 125 -4.01 18.38 6.35
N THR A 126 -4.86 17.38 6.59
CA THR A 126 -5.49 17.19 7.91
C THR A 126 -4.59 16.46 8.91
N SER A 127 -3.48 15.88 8.45
CA SER A 127 -2.58 15.03 9.22
C SER A 127 -3.29 13.88 9.96
N LYS A 128 -4.43 13.42 9.43
CA LYS A 128 -5.21 12.32 9.99
C LYS A 128 -4.66 10.96 9.53
N GLY A 129 -4.52 10.03 10.45
CA GLY A 129 -4.10 8.63 10.24
C GLY A 129 -3.67 8.01 11.57
N LEU A 130 -2.91 6.91 11.54
CA LEU A 130 -2.58 6.17 12.77
C LEU A 130 -1.64 6.97 13.69
N ARG A 131 -2.08 7.17 14.93
CA ARG A 131 -1.37 7.85 16.03
C ARG A 131 -1.23 6.92 17.23
N TYR A 132 -0.39 7.27 18.20
CA TYR A 132 -0.06 6.46 19.37
C TYR A 132 -1.21 6.31 20.40
N ARG A 133 -2.48 6.21 19.99
CA ARG A 133 -3.64 5.97 20.90
C ARG A 133 -4.35 4.66 20.54
N PRO A 134 -4.99 4.02 21.54
CA PRO A 134 -4.56 2.70 22.03
C PRO A 134 -4.37 1.68 20.90
N LEU A 135 -3.15 1.16 20.77
CA LEU A 135 -2.80 0.11 19.83
C LEU A 135 -3.26 -1.24 20.38
N VAL A 136 -4.19 -1.92 19.70
CA VAL A 136 -4.57 -3.30 20.02
C VAL A 136 -4.58 -4.13 18.73
N VAL A 137 -3.92 -5.29 18.80
CA VAL A 137 -3.91 -6.46 17.87
C VAL A 137 -2.94 -6.45 16.67
N ASN A 138 -1.93 -7.35 16.77
CA ASN A 138 -1.20 -8.19 15.79
C ASN A 138 -0.40 -7.66 14.56
N PRO A 139 0.14 -6.43 14.58
CA PRO A 139 1.47 -6.14 14.06
C PRO A 139 2.43 -5.67 15.16
N MET A 140 2.19 -6.16 16.38
CA MET A 140 2.78 -5.66 17.63
C MET A 140 4.29 -5.53 17.56
N LEU A 141 5.04 -6.48 17.00
CA LEU A 141 6.50 -6.37 16.98
C LEU A 141 7.01 -5.15 16.20
N PHE A 142 6.45 -4.86 15.03
CA PHE A 142 6.84 -3.69 14.24
C PHE A 142 6.36 -2.40 14.89
N LEU A 143 5.12 -2.39 15.40
CA LEU A 143 4.60 -1.24 16.15
C LEU A 143 5.40 -0.98 17.43
N LEU A 144 5.78 -2.02 18.17
CA LEU A 144 6.60 -1.92 19.38
C LEU A 144 7.99 -1.38 19.05
N ALA A 145 8.63 -1.88 17.98
CA ALA A 145 9.92 -1.34 17.54
C ALA A 145 9.83 0.16 17.19
N ILE A 146 8.78 0.56 16.45
CA ILE A 146 8.51 1.96 16.12
C ILE A 146 8.27 2.79 17.39
N CYS A 147 7.43 2.30 18.30
CA CYS A 147 7.14 2.96 19.58
C CYS A 147 8.38 3.14 20.44
N LEU A 148 9.24 2.11 20.53
CA LEU A 148 10.48 2.16 21.30
C LEU A 148 11.48 3.14 20.67
N ALA A 149 11.66 3.09 19.35
CA ALA A 149 12.52 4.02 18.62
C ALA A 149 12.05 5.48 18.77
N ALA A 150 10.74 5.71 18.82
CA ALA A 150 10.15 7.03 19.06
C ALA A 150 10.15 7.45 20.54
N GLY A 151 10.63 6.62 21.46
CA GLY A 151 10.55 6.91 22.91
C GLY A 151 9.11 7.05 23.42
N ALA A 152 8.16 6.38 22.77
CA ALA A 152 6.73 6.61 22.95
C ALA A 152 6.21 6.20 24.33
N PHE A 153 6.83 5.22 24.98
CA PHE A 153 6.43 4.81 26.32
C PHE A 153 7.04 5.73 27.39
N LYS A 154 6.20 6.15 28.34
CA LYS A 154 6.58 7.05 29.43
C LYS A 154 7.64 6.42 30.35
N LYS A 155 7.42 5.17 30.76
CA LYS A 155 8.26 4.47 31.77
C LYS A 155 9.24 3.46 31.18
N TYR A 156 8.90 2.82 30.07
CA TYR A 156 9.66 1.68 29.53
C TYR A 156 10.48 2.11 28.32
N LYS A 157 11.78 1.80 28.30
CA LYS A 157 12.72 2.22 27.25
C LYS A 157 13.22 1.06 26.40
N THR A 158 13.13 -0.17 26.91
CA THR A 158 13.61 -1.35 26.20
C THR A 158 12.49 -2.32 25.85
N LEU A 159 12.71 -3.15 24.83
CA LEU A 159 11.77 -4.22 24.47
C LEU A 159 11.56 -5.20 25.62
N LYS A 160 12.64 -5.54 26.33
CA LYS A 160 12.59 -6.44 27.49
C LYS A 160 11.68 -5.89 28.58
N GLU A 161 11.88 -4.64 28.97
CA GLU A 161 11.03 -3.97 29.96
C GLU A 161 9.55 -4.00 29.59
N VAL A 162 9.22 -3.74 28.32
CA VAL A 162 7.82 -3.78 27.84
C VAL A 162 7.24 -5.19 27.89
N LEU A 163 8.01 -6.20 27.47
CA LEU A 163 7.56 -7.60 27.46
C LEU A 163 7.53 -8.23 28.85
N ASP A 164 8.29 -7.72 29.81
CA ASP A 164 8.30 -8.15 31.21
C ASP A 164 7.12 -7.57 32.01
N VAL A 165 6.41 -6.57 31.48
CA VAL A 165 5.21 -6.03 32.13
C VAL A 165 4.15 -7.14 32.25
N ARG A 166 3.68 -7.35 33.48
CA ARG A 166 2.55 -8.22 33.80
C ARG A 166 1.43 -7.37 34.40
N PRO A 167 0.17 -7.63 34.04
CA PRO A 167 -0.93 -6.96 34.70
C PRO A 167 -1.00 -7.35 36.18
N PRO A 168 -1.49 -6.45 37.05
CA PRO A 168 -1.76 -6.77 38.45
C PRO A 168 -2.67 -7.99 38.59
N ALA A 169 -2.57 -8.75 39.69
CA ALA A 169 -3.32 -10.00 39.87
C ALA A 169 -4.86 -9.85 39.77
N ASN A 170 -5.40 -8.65 40.02
CA ASN A 170 -6.82 -8.33 39.92
C ASN A 170 -7.25 -7.75 38.55
N GLN A 171 -6.33 -7.62 37.59
CA GLN A 171 -6.59 -7.05 36.28
C GLN A 171 -6.16 -8.03 35.17
N ARG A 172 -6.98 -8.13 34.11
CA ARG A 172 -6.63 -8.96 32.94
C ARG A 172 -5.67 -8.27 31.97
N TYR A 173 -5.52 -6.96 32.09
CA TYR A 173 -4.70 -6.15 31.19
C TYR A 173 -4.05 -5.00 31.95
N TRP A 174 -2.96 -4.48 31.39
CA TRP A 174 -2.29 -3.29 31.87
C TRP A 174 -2.02 -2.34 30.71
N VAL A 175 -2.42 -1.08 30.85
CA VAL A 175 -2.24 -0.07 29.80
C VAL A 175 -0.91 0.63 30.00
N LEU A 176 -0.05 0.58 28.98
CA LEU A 176 1.21 1.32 28.98
C LEU A 176 0.93 2.80 28.71
N GLU A 177 1.42 3.67 29.59
CA GLU A 177 1.27 5.12 29.43
C GLU A 177 2.17 5.66 28.32
N TRP A 178 1.59 6.46 27.43
CA TRP A 178 2.31 7.20 26.41
C TRP A 178 3.00 8.42 27.00
N SER A 179 4.18 8.75 26.46
CA SER A 179 4.88 9.98 26.77
C SER A 179 4.13 11.18 26.14
N PRO A 180 3.98 12.33 26.83
CA PRO A 180 3.19 13.45 26.32
C PRO A 180 3.65 13.96 24.95
N HIS A 181 4.96 13.94 24.68
CA HIS A 181 5.53 14.46 23.44
C HIS A 181 5.16 13.67 22.17
N VAL A 182 4.75 12.40 22.28
CA VAL A 182 4.41 11.57 21.11
C VAL A 182 2.94 11.59 20.73
N LEU A 183 2.06 12.16 21.57
CA LEU A 183 0.61 12.08 21.37
C LEU A 183 0.15 12.69 20.04
N ASP A 184 0.86 13.71 19.58
CA ASP A 184 0.59 14.40 18.31
C ASP A 184 1.50 13.97 17.16
N LEU A 185 2.39 13.01 17.40
CA LEU A 185 3.26 12.45 16.37
C LEU A 185 2.56 11.29 15.64
N PRO A 186 2.79 11.15 14.32
CA PRO A 186 2.30 9.99 13.57
C PRO A 186 3.07 8.73 13.95
N VAL A 187 2.37 7.58 14.00
CA VAL A 187 3.04 6.26 14.14
C VAL A 187 3.83 5.93 12.87
N PHE A 188 3.32 6.35 11.71
CA PHE A 188 3.98 6.16 10.43
C PHE A 188 4.29 7.49 9.73
N PRO A 189 5.38 8.14 10.12
CA PRO A 189 5.82 9.39 9.51
C PRO A 189 6.33 9.21 8.08
N GLU A 190 6.40 10.32 7.34
CA GLU A 190 7.26 10.44 6.17
C GLU A 190 8.73 10.34 6.61
N ALA A 191 9.55 9.63 5.83
CA ALA A 191 10.98 9.50 6.08
C ALA A 191 11.78 10.51 5.23
N SER A 192 12.72 11.22 5.86
CA SER A 192 13.77 12.00 5.20
C SER A 192 15.12 11.31 5.38
N VAL A 193 16.17 11.86 4.76
CA VAL A 193 17.55 11.37 4.89
C VAL A 193 18.00 11.36 6.35
N ASP A 194 17.58 12.38 7.12
CA ASP A 194 17.88 12.50 8.56
C ASP A 194 17.00 11.63 9.47
N GLY A 195 16.05 10.89 8.89
CA GLY A 195 15.17 9.98 9.62
C GLY A 195 13.68 10.30 9.55
N PRO A 196 12.88 9.71 10.46
CA PRO A 196 11.44 9.94 10.54
C PRO A 196 11.09 11.41 10.83
N THR A 197 10.21 12.01 10.02
CA THR A 197 9.74 13.40 10.21
C THR A 197 8.52 13.49 11.13
N ASN A 198 8.09 14.70 11.49
CA ASN A 198 6.84 14.90 12.25
C ASN A 198 5.57 14.87 11.38
N LYS A 199 5.71 14.66 10.06
CA LYS A 199 4.58 14.65 9.12
C LYS A 199 4.13 13.24 8.88
N ILE A 200 2.81 13.02 8.86
CA ILE A 200 2.26 11.72 8.52
C ILE A 200 2.52 11.40 7.04
N GLN A 201 2.90 10.16 6.74
CA GLN A 201 3.06 9.76 5.35
C GLN A 201 1.70 9.75 4.63
N THR A 202 1.66 10.35 3.45
CA THR A 202 0.45 10.36 2.62
C THR A 202 0.14 8.98 2.02
N GLY A 203 -1.15 8.75 1.75
CA GLY A 203 -1.62 7.52 1.12
C GLY A 203 -1.08 7.31 -0.29
N ASN A 204 -0.88 8.38 -1.05
CA ASN A 204 -0.27 8.30 -2.39
C ASN A 204 1.19 7.87 -2.28
N SER A 205 1.97 8.47 -1.37
CA SER A 205 3.36 8.06 -1.13
C SER A 205 3.45 6.56 -0.77
N PHE A 206 2.58 6.09 0.14
CA PHE A 206 2.52 4.69 0.50
C PHE A 206 2.09 3.77 -0.66
N ASN A 207 1.06 4.13 -1.42
CA ASN A 207 0.61 3.35 -2.58
C ASN A 207 1.70 3.24 -3.65
N THR A 208 2.47 4.31 -3.87
CA THR A 208 3.62 4.31 -4.76
C THR A 208 4.70 3.34 -4.27
N GLN A 209 5.04 3.38 -2.97
CA GLN A 209 5.98 2.42 -2.37
C GLN A 209 5.50 0.97 -2.50
N LEU A 210 4.22 0.72 -2.23
CA LEU A 210 3.61 -0.59 -2.36
C LEU A 210 3.64 -1.10 -3.82
N ARG A 211 3.33 -0.23 -4.78
CA ARG A 211 3.39 -0.56 -6.21
C ARG A 211 4.81 -0.98 -6.62
N TYR A 212 5.82 -0.21 -6.22
CA TYR A 212 7.21 -0.55 -6.53
C TYR A 212 7.65 -1.83 -5.84
N LEU A 213 7.26 -2.05 -4.58
CA LEU A 213 7.51 -3.32 -3.89
C LEU A 213 6.88 -4.52 -4.62
N ALA A 214 5.65 -4.38 -5.10
CA ALA A 214 4.98 -5.43 -5.87
C ALA A 214 5.74 -5.78 -7.14
N ILE A 215 6.13 -4.77 -7.91
CA ILE A 215 6.95 -4.94 -9.13
C ILE A 215 8.28 -5.63 -8.80
N ARG A 216 8.94 -5.24 -7.71
CA ARG A 216 10.19 -5.88 -7.27
C ARG A 216 10.02 -7.35 -6.86
N ALA A 217 8.88 -7.69 -6.27
CA ALA A 217 8.52 -9.05 -5.93
C ALA A 217 8.05 -9.88 -7.14
N GLY A 218 7.99 -9.27 -8.32
CA GLY A 218 7.47 -9.87 -9.53
C GLY A 218 5.95 -9.99 -9.56
N VAL A 219 5.23 -9.30 -8.68
CA VAL A 219 3.77 -9.34 -8.57
C VAL A 219 3.18 -8.14 -9.30
N SER A 220 2.06 -8.33 -10.00
CA SER A 220 1.31 -7.23 -10.60
C SER A 220 0.97 -6.17 -9.54
N PRO A 221 0.97 -4.86 -9.88
CA PRO A 221 0.70 -3.79 -8.93
C PRO A 221 -0.52 -4.04 -8.04
N VAL A 222 -0.27 -4.26 -6.75
CA VAL A 222 -1.32 -4.43 -5.74
C VAL A 222 -1.66 -3.09 -5.08
N THR A 223 -2.89 -2.98 -4.61
CA THR A 223 -3.38 -1.79 -3.90
C THR A 223 -3.78 -2.14 -2.48
N VAL A 224 -3.95 -1.12 -1.65
CA VAL A 224 -4.57 -1.26 -0.33
C VAL A 224 -5.94 -1.92 -0.39
N HIS A 225 -6.71 -1.68 -1.46
CA HIS A 225 -8.01 -2.33 -1.63
C HIS A 225 -7.88 -3.81 -1.97
N SER A 226 -6.81 -4.24 -2.64
CA SER A 226 -6.54 -5.66 -2.92
C SER A 226 -6.34 -6.46 -1.62
N MET A 227 -5.64 -5.89 -0.64
CA MET A 227 -5.49 -6.46 0.71
C MET A 227 -6.83 -6.52 1.45
N ARG A 228 -7.54 -5.38 1.49
CA ARG A 228 -8.83 -5.28 2.19
C ARG A 228 -9.87 -6.27 1.62
N ARG A 229 -9.87 -6.49 0.30
CA ARG A 229 -10.73 -7.49 -0.34
C ARG A 229 -10.43 -8.90 0.16
N GLU A 230 -9.16 -9.30 0.17
CA GLU A 230 -8.78 -10.63 0.64
C GLU A 230 -9.13 -10.84 2.12
N ALA A 231 -8.83 -9.85 2.98
CA ALA A 231 -9.17 -9.93 4.40
C ALA A 231 -10.68 -10.13 4.63
N LEU A 232 -11.52 -9.46 3.84
CA LEU A 232 -12.98 -9.60 3.92
C LEU A 232 -13.50 -10.93 3.37
N ILE A 233 -12.85 -11.48 2.33
CA ILE A 233 -13.18 -12.81 1.80
C ILE A 233 -12.85 -13.88 2.84
N LEU A 234 -11.65 -13.82 3.44
CA LEU A 234 -11.24 -14.76 4.47
C LEU A 234 -12.12 -14.67 5.72
N ALA A 235 -12.49 -13.45 6.15
CA ALA A 235 -13.45 -13.30 7.23
C ALA A 235 -14.80 -13.94 6.90
N THR A 236 -15.34 -13.73 5.68
CA THR A 236 -16.58 -14.39 5.25
C THR A 236 -16.45 -15.91 5.26
N ALA A 237 -15.31 -16.46 4.81
CA ALA A 237 -15.06 -17.90 4.78
C ALA A 237 -14.93 -18.54 6.18
N ASN A 238 -14.47 -17.77 7.18
CA ASN A 238 -14.32 -18.22 8.56
C ASN A 238 -15.64 -18.33 9.34
N GLY A 239 -16.79 -18.01 8.72
CA GLY A 239 -18.11 -18.20 9.31
C GLY A 239 -18.53 -17.13 10.33
N TYR A 240 -17.90 -15.95 10.34
CA TYR A 240 -18.36 -14.82 11.14
C TYR A 240 -19.77 -14.37 10.71
N SER A 241 -20.54 -13.84 11.65
CA SER A 241 -21.88 -13.33 11.34
C SER A 241 -21.83 -12.10 10.42
N ASP A 242 -22.89 -11.88 9.64
CA ASP A 242 -23.01 -10.69 8.79
C ASP A 242 -22.78 -9.39 9.55
N ARG A 243 -23.27 -9.30 10.80
CA ARG A 243 -23.13 -8.11 11.64
C ARG A 243 -21.67 -7.89 12.04
N GLU A 244 -20.94 -8.95 12.39
CA GLU A 244 -19.50 -8.88 12.67
C GLU A 244 -18.72 -8.50 11.42
N LEU A 245 -19.07 -9.04 10.25
CA LEU A 245 -18.41 -8.70 8.98
C LEU A 245 -18.65 -7.24 8.57
N ILE A 246 -19.87 -6.73 8.74
CA ILE A 246 -20.21 -5.32 8.46
C ILE A 246 -19.46 -4.39 9.42
N ASN A 247 -19.39 -4.74 10.71
CA ASN A 247 -18.62 -4.01 11.71
C ASN A 247 -17.12 -4.04 11.43
N PHE A 248 -16.58 -5.22 11.11
CA PHE A 248 -15.19 -5.42 10.70
C PHE A 248 -14.88 -4.56 9.48
N ALA A 249 -15.71 -4.64 8.44
CA ALA A 249 -15.57 -3.79 7.26
C ALA A 249 -15.81 -2.29 7.55
N ALA A 250 -16.36 -1.89 8.70
CA ALA A 250 -16.86 -0.54 8.94
C ALA A 250 -17.72 -0.06 7.76
N HIS A 251 -18.67 -0.92 7.35
CA HIS A 251 -19.70 -0.61 6.35
C HIS A 251 -21.02 -0.31 7.07
N THR A 252 -21.87 0.50 6.44
CA THR A 252 -23.27 0.67 6.88
C THR A 252 -24.23 -0.21 6.08
N ASN A 253 -23.85 -0.56 4.85
CA ASN A 253 -24.66 -1.34 3.93
C ASN A 253 -23.98 -2.68 3.59
N LYS A 254 -24.72 -3.78 3.73
CA LYS A 254 -24.29 -5.13 3.36
C LYS A 254 -23.97 -5.25 1.86
N MET A 255 -24.73 -4.55 1.00
CA MET A 255 -24.55 -4.61 -0.45
C MET A 255 -23.17 -4.14 -0.92
N THR A 256 -22.55 -3.21 -0.18
CA THR A 256 -21.19 -2.76 -0.46
C THR A 256 -20.18 -3.90 -0.34
N LEU A 257 -20.34 -4.78 0.65
CA LEU A 257 -19.47 -5.95 0.81
C LEU A 257 -19.57 -6.86 -0.41
N THR A 258 -20.80 -7.24 -0.79
CA THR A 258 -21.07 -8.16 -1.90
C THR A 258 -20.62 -7.59 -3.24
N ARG A 259 -20.97 -6.33 -3.55
CA ARG A 259 -20.67 -5.72 -4.86
C ARG A 259 -19.20 -5.36 -5.01
N ASP A 260 -18.60 -4.74 -4.00
CA ASP A 260 -17.31 -4.04 -4.17
C ASP A 260 -16.12 -4.86 -3.67
N TYR A 261 -16.35 -5.84 -2.77
CA TYR A 261 -15.28 -6.57 -2.09
C TYR A 261 -15.27 -8.07 -2.29
N LEU A 262 -16.44 -8.73 -2.32
CA LEU A 262 -16.47 -10.17 -2.60
C LEU A 262 -16.00 -10.45 -4.03
N SER A 263 -15.30 -11.58 -4.15
CA SER A 263 -14.80 -12.07 -5.42
C SER A 263 -15.92 -12.69 -6.24
N SER A 264 -15.83 -12.56 -7.57
CA SER A 264 -16.60 -13.38 -8.49
C SER A 264 -16.16 -14.84 -8.48
N ILE A 265 -14.96 -15.12 -7.93
CA ILE A 265 -14.45 -16.48 -7.70
C ILE A 265 -15.19 -17.07 -6.51
N THR A 266 -16.04 -18.06 -6.77
CA THR A 266 -16.82 -18.77 -5.76
C THR A 266 -15.92 -19.68 -4.93
N VAL A 267 -16.04 -19.61 -3.60
CA VAL A 267 -15.39 -20.55 -2.66
C VAL A 267 -16.17 -21.87 -2.54
N VAL A 268 -17.34 -21.96 -3.20
CA VAL A 268 -18.19 -23.15 -3.17
C VAL A 268 -17.51 -24.27 -3.96
N ASP A 269 -17.12 -25.32 -3.24
CA ASP A 269 -16.60 -26.55 -3.84
C ASP A 269 -17.76 -27.40 -4.38
N GLY A 270 -18.12 -27.16 -5.64
CA GLY A 270 -19.19 -27.90 -6.32
C GLY A 270 -18.91 -29.40 -6.40
N LEU A 271 -17.64 -29.80 -6.59
CA LEU A 271 -17.25 -31.20 -6.70
C LEU A 271 -17.41 -31.92 -5.37
N ALA A 272 -16.84 -31.38 -4.29
CA ALA A 272 -16.98 -31.98 -2.97
C ALA A 272 -18.42 -31.94 -2.47
N SER A 273 -19.16 -30.87 -2.77
CA SER A 273 -20.59 -30.76 -2.45
C SER A 273 -21.40 -31.85 -3.14
N PHE A 274 -21.14 -32.10 -4.43
CA PHE A 274 -21.83 -33.13 -5.21
C PHE A 274 -21.45 -34.55 -4.76
N LEU A 275 -20.16 -34.80 -4.54
CA LEU A 275 -19.63 -36.12 -4.17
C LEU A 275 -19.67 -36.39 -2.66
N LYS A 276 -20.20 -35.48 -1.85
CA LYS A 276 -20.21 -35.54 -0.38
C LYS A 276 -18.81 -35.76 0.21
N LEU A 277 -17.81 -35.16 -0.41
CA LEU A 277 -16.44 -35.18 0.06
C LEU A 277 -16.20 -34.02 1.05
N PRO A 278 -15.11 -34.06 1.84
CA PRO A 278 -14.68 -32.90 2.61
C PRO A 278 -14.53 -31.67 1.70
N LEU A 279 -15.15 -30.57 2.09
CA LEU A 279 -15.12 -29.32 1.34
C LEU A 279 -13.70 -28.77 1.28
N ARG A 280 -13.25 -28.37 0.09
CA ARG A 280 -11.98 -27.68 -0.09
C ARG A 280 -12.20 -26.19 -0.34
N SER A 281 -11.41 -25.34 0.32
CA SER A 281 -11.42 -23.89 0.12
C SER A 281 -10.15 -23.35 -0.55
N ASP A 282 -9.14 -24.21 -0.74
CA ASP A 282 -7.80 -23.86 -1.27
C ASP A 282 -7.85 -23.42 -2.73
N GLN A 283 -8.64 -24.12 -3.56
CA GLN A 283 -8.75 -23.83 -5.01
C GLN A 283 -9.15 -22.38 -5.29
N ALA A 284 -10.09 -21.83 -4.52
CA ALA A 284 -10.54 -20.46 -4.70
C ALA A 284 -9.45 -19.44 -4.33
N GLU A 285 -8.57 -19.76 -3.39
CA GLU A 285 -7.41 -18.93 -3.07
C GLU A 285 -6.39 -18.96 -4.22
N ASP A 286 -6.13 -20.12 -4.82
CA ASP A 286 -5.21 -20.24 -5.97
C ASP A 286 -5.65 -19.37 -7.15
N PHE A 287 -6.95 -19.38 -7.50
CA PHE A 287 -7.48 -18.52 -8.55
C PHE A 287 -7.33 -17.03 -8.20
N ARG A 288 -7.51 -16.64 -6.93
CA ARG A 288 -7.25 -15.26 -6.48
C ARG A 288 -5.77 -14.93 -6.55
N SER A 289 -4.89 -15.85 -6.15
CA SER A 289 -3.43 -15.71 -6.27
C SER A 289 -3.02 -15.48 -7.71
N MET A 290 -3.62 -16.20 -8.66
CA MET A 290 -3.38 -16.03 -10.10
C MET A 290 -3.74 -14.62 -10.61
N THR A 291 -4.73 -13.94 -10.03
CA THR A 291 -5.07 -12.56 -10.43
C THR A 291 -3.95 -11.56 -10.17
N ALA A 292 -3.04 -11.87 -9.25
CA ALA A 292 -1.86 -11.06 -8.97
C ALA A 292 -0.75 -11.24 -10.02
N ASN A 293 -0.91 -12.19 -10.96
CA ASN A 293 -0.03 -12.47 -12.09
C ASN A 293 1.46 -12.39 -11.75
N ARG A 294 1.92 -13.26 -10.85
CA ARG A 294 3.31 -13.25 -10.39
C ARG A 294 4.25 -13.81 -11.46
N ASN A 295 5.25 -13.02 -11.84
CA ASN A 295 6.44 -13.41 -12.58
C ASN A 295 7.68 -13.21 -11.68
N PRO A 296 8.21 -14.27 -11.04
CA PRO A 296 9.41 -14.17 -10.20
C PRO A 296 10.63 -13.61 -10.93
N GLU A 297 10.67 -13.70 -12.26
CA GLU A 297 11.83 -13.33 -13.07
C GLU A 297 11.69 -11.96 -13.71
N LEU A 298 10.70 -11.18 -13.25
CA LEU A 298 10.47 -9.84 -13.74
C LEU A 298 11.74 -8.98 -13.60
N LEU A 299 12.20 -8.41 -14.72
CA LEU A 299 13.42 -7.61 -14.77
C LEU A 299 13.33 -6.39 -13.83
N GLN A 300 14.35 -6.16 -13.01
CA GLN A 300 14.37 -5.03 -12.07
C GLN A 300 15.04 -3.79 -12.65
N SER A 301 16.02 -3.97 -13.53
CA SER A 301 16.59 -2.92 -14.37
C SER A 301 16.44 -3.21 -15.87
N LEU A 302 16.73 -2.20 -16.69
CA LEU A 302 16.89 -2.38 -18.13
C LEU A 302 18.08 -3.31 -18.41
N PRO A 303 18.05 -4.10 -19.51
CA PRO A 303 19.24 -4.78 -20.00
C PRO A 303 20.38 -3.78 -20.19
N ALA A 304 21.62 -4.18 -19.86
CA ALA A 304 22.77 -3.27 -19.83
C ALA A 304 22.95 -2.46 -21.12
N LYS A 305 22.75 -3.09 -22.28
CA LYS A 305 22.80 -2.43 -23.59
C LYS A 305 21.75 -1.32 -23.73
N VAL A 306 20.49 -1.62 -23.42
CA VAL A 306 19.37 -0.66 -23.51
C VAL A 306 19.56 0.47 -22.49
N GLN A 307 20.08 0.14 -21.30
CA GLN A 307 20.40 1.13 -20.28
C GLN A 307 21.50 2.09 -20.74
N ASP A 308 22.53 1.59 -21.42
CA ASP A 308 23.61 2.40 -21.96
C ASP A 308 23.11 3.31 -23.10
N GLU A 309 22.33 2.76 -24.03
CA GLU A 309 21.67 3.52 -25.10
C GLU A 309 20.79 4.65 -24.53
N LEU A 310 20.02 4.36 -23.46
CA LEU A 310 19.20 5.37 -22.78
C LEU A 310 20.05 6.47 -22.14
N ARG A 311 21.15 6.10 -21.48
CA ARG A 311 22.08 7.05 -20.85
C ARG A 311 22.80 7.94 -21.85
N GLN A 312 22.95 7.49 -23.09
CA GLN A 312 23.58 8.26 -24.17
C GLN A 312 22.62 9.23 -24.87
N ARG A 313 21.29 9.12 -24.67
CA ARG A 313 20.35 10.04 -25.29
C ARG A 313 20.51 11.46 -24.73
N GLU A 314 20.50 12.44 -25.63
CA GLU A 314 20.70 13.85 -25.28
C GLU A 314 19.66 14.37 -24.28
N ASP A 315 18.39 13.93 -24.41
CA ASP A 315 17.31 14.29 -23.50
C ASP A 315 17.54 13.75 -22.08
N TYR A 316 17.96 12.50 -21.96
CA TYR A 316 18.27 11.87 -20.67
C TYR A 316 19.47 12.53 -19.99
N ILE A 317 20.53 12.82 -20.75
CA ILE A 317 21.72 13.54 -20.24
C ILE A 317 21.33 14.95 -19.78
N ALA A 318 20.58 15.69 -20.60
CA ALA A 318 20.15 17.04 -20.27
C ALA A 318 19.29 17.09 -19.00
N ILE A 319 18.34 16.17 -18.85
CA ILE A 319 17.50 16.06 -17.64
C ILE A 319 18.35 15.70 -16.43
N THR A 320 19.26 14.73 -16.55
CA THR A 320 20.10 14.27 -15.44
C THR A 320 21.03 15.39 -14.96
N LYS A 321 21.67 16.09 -15.89
CA LYS A 321 22.53 17.23 -15.58
C LYS A 321 21.75 18.35 -14.88
N LYS A 322 20.57 18.71 -15.39
CA LYS A 322 19.70 19.70 -14.72
C LYS A 322 19.30 19.29 -13.30
N ILE A 323 19.06 17.99 -13.06
CA ILE A 323 18.75 17.49 -11.70
C ILE A 323 19.96 17.68 -10.76
N GLU A 324 21.18 17.41 -11.25
CA GLU A 324 22.43 17.58 -10.49
C GLU A 324 22.72 19.07 -10.21
N ASP A 325 22.59 19.92 -11.23
CA ASP A 325 22.75 21.37 -11.11
C ASP A 325 21.76 21.95 -10.08
N LEU A 326 20.48 21.58 -10.16
CA LEU A 326 19.47 21.98 -9.18
C LEU A 326 19.79 21.45 -7.77
N ALA A 327 20.40 20.27 -7.63
CA ALA A 327 20.79 19.75 -6.33
C ALA A 327 21.92 20.58 -5.70
N LEU A 328 22.87 21.07 -6.51
CA LEU A 328 23.95 21.97 -6.09
C LEU A 328 23.43 23.38 -5.74
N GLU A 329 22.46 23.89 -6.51
CA GLU A 329 21.81 25.17 -6.20
C GLU A 329 20.98 25.09 -4.91
N MET A 330 20.27 23.97 -4.70
CA MET A 330 19.51 23.73 -3.48
C MET A 330 20.39 23.65 -2.23
N SER A 331 21.60 23.07 -2.31
CA SER A 331 22.52 23.03 -1.17
C SER A 331 23.11 24.40 -0.83
N SER A 332 23.09 25.33 -1.79
CA SER A 332 23.59 26.70 -1.66
C SER A 332 22.49 27.72 -1.31
N ALA A 333 21.21 27.35 -1.45
CA ALA A 333 20.08 28.25 -1.26
C ALA A 333 19.81 28.59 0.22
N ARG A 334 19.92 29.88 0.57
CA ARG A 334 19.62 30.41 1.92
C ARG A 334 18.15 30.81 2.12
N ASN A 335 17.40 31.01 1.03
CA ASN A 335 16.02 31.51 1.06
C ASN A 335 15.00 30.36 0.86
N GLY A 336 14.04 30.26 1.78
CA GLY A 336 13.05 29.17 1.81
C GLY A 336 12.04 29.16 0.66
N THR A 337 11.80 30.29 -0.01
CA THR A 337 10.93 30.40 -1.19
C THR A 337 11.62 29.84 -2.44
N VAL A 338 12.86 30.28 -2.70
CA VAL A 338 13.70 29.78 -3.80
C VAL A 338 13.93 28.27 -3.66
N ALA A 339 14.21 27.79 -2.45
CA ALA A 339 14.37 26.35 -2.20
C ALA A 339 13.10 25.53 -2.49
N ARG A 340 11.89 26.11 -2.35
CA ARG A 340 10.63 25.44 -2.70
C ARG A 340 10.43 25.36 -4.20
N GLU A 341 10.75 26.42 -4.93
CA GLU A 341 10.65 26.47 -6.40
C GLU A 341 11.62 25.47 -7.03
N LEU A 342 12.90 25.48 -6.62
CA LEU A 342 13.90 24.51 -7.05
C LEU A 342 13.47 23.05 -6.76
N LYS A 343 12.87 22.80 -5.59
CA LYS A 343 12.35 21.47 -5.25
C LYS A 343 11.17 21.05 -6.14
N SER A 344 10.32 21.99 -6.53
CA SER A 344 9.21 21.75 -7.46
C SER A 344 9.73 21.43 -8.85
N GLU A 345 10.66 22.24 -9.37
CA GLU A 345 11.28 22.05 -10.68
C GLU A 345 12.03 20.71 -10.77
N ARG A 346 12.83 20.38 -9.75
CA ARG A 346 13.49 19.07 -9.65
C ARG A 346 12.49 17.93 -9.66
N GLY A 347 11.34 18.10 -9.01
CA GLY A 347 10.24 17.13 -9.04
C GLY A 347 9.67 16.90 -10.45
N GLN A 348 9.54 17.96 -11.24
CA GLN A 348 9.08 17.86 -12.64
C GLN A 348 10.10 17.15 -13.52
N LEU A 349 11.40 17.43 -13.35
CA LEU A 349 12.47 16.76 -14.09
C LEU A 349 12.56 15.27 -13.76
N TYR A 350 12.37 14.88 -12.49
CA TYR A 350 12.27 13.46 -12.14
C TYR A 350 11.09 12.77 -12.84
N GLU A 351 9.94 13.45 -12.97
CA GLU A 351 8.80 12.90 -13.70
C GLU A 351 9.10 12.76 -15.20
N GLN A 352 9.76 13.74 -15.82
CA GLN A 352 10.21 13.65 -17.21
C GLN A 352 11.20 12.49 -17.42
N ARG A 353 12.18 12.33 -16.51
CA ARG A 353 13.10 11.19 -16.55
C ARG A 353 12.36 9.86 -16.39
N ARG A 354 11.32 9.81 -15.53
CA ARG A 354 10.49 8.62 -15.32
C ARG A 354 9.75 8.18 -16.59
N VAL A 355 9.36 9.13 -17.45
CA VAL A 355 8.74 8.83 -18.76
C VAL A 355 9.76 8.16 -19.68
N LEU A 356 11.02 8.59 -19.67
CA LEU A 356 12.09 7.93 -20.42
C LEU A 356 12.39 6.52 -19.86
N GLU A 357 12.36 6.37 -18.53
CA GLU A 357 12.50 5.08 -17.84
C GLU A 357 11.26 4.16 -18.00
N GLU A 358 10.16 4.65 -18.61
CA GLU A 358 8.95 3.87 -18.86
C GLU A 358 9.18 2.71 -19.83
N GLU A 359 10.27 2.74 -20.59
CA GLU A 359 10.78 1.63 -21.40
C GLU A 359 10.93 0.34 -20.58
N LEU A 360 11.36 0.44 -19.32
CA LEU A 360 11.45 -0.71 -18.43
C LEU A 360 10.06 -1.31 -18.13
N ASN A 361 9.05 -0.46 -17.94
CA ASN A 361 7.69 -0.93 -17.73
C ASN A 361 7.13 -1.61 -18.98
N ARG A 362 7.49 -1.14 -20.18
CA ARG A 362 7.10 -1.76 -21.45
C ARG A 362 7.74 -3.15 -21.61
N ILE A 363 9.04 -3.26 -21.33
CA ILE A 363 9.76 -4.55 -21.37
C ILE A 363 9.13 -5.53 -20.37
N ARG A 364 8.89 -5.10 -19.14
CA ARG A 364 8.23 -5.91 -18.09
C ARG A 364 6.85 -6.40 -18.52
N TRP A 365 6.05 -5.53 -19.14
CA TRP A 365 4.70 -5.86 -19.59
C TRP A 365 4.71 -6.93 -20.68
N ASN A 366 5.70 -6.89 -21.56
CA ASN A 366 5.87 -7.84 -22.66
C ASN A 366 6.73 -9.05 -22.30
N GLN A 367 7.25 -9.13 -21.06
CA GLN A 367 8.13 -10.19 -20.65
C GLN A 367 7.35 -11.50 -20.49
N GLU A 368 7.67 -12.49 -21.32
CA GLU A 368 7.11 -13.84 -21.20
C GLU A 368 7.60 -14.55 -19.94
N ARG A 369 6.71 -15.37 -19.37
CA ARG A 369 7.03 -16.23 -18.23
C ARG A 369 7.42 -17.62 -18.76
N ILE A 370 8.69 -17.96 -18.65
CA ILE A 370 9.23 -19.24 -19.11
C ILE A 370 9.27 -20.24 -17.94
N HIS A 371 8.70 -21.43 -18.15
CA HIS A 371 8.71 -22.47 -17.12
C HIS A 371 10.14 -22.98 -16.86
N PRO A 372 10.54 -23.24 -15.60
CA PRO A 372 11.88 -23.75 -15.27
C PRO A 372 12.37 -24.94 -16.10
N SER A 373 11.49 -25.85 -16.48
CA SER A 373 11.84 -27.04 -17.29
C SER A 373 12.13 -26.72 -18.76
N GLU A 374 11.67 -25.58 -19.28
CA GLU A 374 11.82 -25.18 -20.68
C GLU A 374 13.08 -24.33 -20.89
N ARG A 375 13.83 -24.07 -19.82
CA ARG A 375 15.01 -23.22 -19.85
C ARG A 375 16.17 -23.95 -20.47
N LYS A 376 16.72 -23.36 -21.53
CA LYS A 376 17.98 -23.80 -22.13
C LYS A 376 19.20 -23.37 -21.31
N GLU A 377 19.09 -22.29 -20.52
CA GLU A 377 20.18 -21.72 -19.72
C GLU A 377 19.73 -21.29 -18.31
N LYS A 378 20.67 -21.25 -17.35
CA LYS A 378 20.44 -20.68 -16.02
C LYS A 378 20.42 -19.15 -16.11
N VAL A 379 19.24 -18.56 -16.17
CA VAL A 379 19.07 -17.10 -16.11
C VAL A 379 19.19 -16.66 -14.65
N TYR A 380 20.18 -15.81 -14.36
CA TYR A 380 20.28 -15.09 -13.09
C TYR A 380 19.55 -13.75 -13.24
N VAL A 381 18.35 -13.64 -12.70
CA VAL A 381 17.65 -12.37 -12.49
C VAL A 381 18.17 -11.60 -11.27
N ASP A 382 17.95 -10.28 -11.21
CA ASP A 382 18.39 -9.37 -10.13
C ASP A 382 18.00 -9.83 -8.71
N GLN A 383 16.99 -10.68 -8.55
CA GLN A 383 16.67 -11.30 -7.25
C GLN A 383 17.79 -12.21 -6.72
N HIS A 384 18.79 -12.52 -7.54
CA HIS A 384 20.00 -13.26 -7.18
C HIS A 384 21.19 -12.36 -6.84
N CYS A 385 21.00 -11.05 -6.64
CA CYS A 385 22.02 -10.19 -6.02
C CYS A 385 22.63 -10.92 -4.82
N SER A 386 23.95 -11.06 -4.84
CA SER A 386 24.63 -12.03 -3.99
C SER A 386 24.37 -11.71 -2.52
N ARG A 387 24.42 -12.72 -1.64
CA ARG A 387 24.38 -12.51 -0.18
C ARG A 387 25.41 -11.46 0.26
N PHE A 388 26.53 -11.36 -0.46
CA PHE A 388 27.58 -10.38 -0.24
C PHE A 388 27.13 -8.95 -0.56
N ASP A 389 26.49 -8.71 -1.72
CA ASP A 389 25.95 -7.39 -2.08
C ASP A 389 24.90 -6.92 -1.06
N ARG A 390 24.10 -7.86 -0.54
CA ARG A 390 23.13 -7.59 0.54
C ARG A 390 23.80 -7.19 1.85
N LEU A 391 24.82 -7.94 2.29
CA LEU A 391 25.54 -7.65 3.53
C LEU A 391 26.30 -6.33 3.43
N ARG A 392 26.88 -6.04 2.27
CA ARG A 392 27.54 -4.77 1.96
C ARG A 392 26.57 -3.59 2.04
N HIS A 393 25.35 -3.76 1.55
CA HIS A 393 24.31 -2.72 1.60
C HIS A 393 23.71 -2.55 3.02
N MET A 394 23.39 -3.64 3.73
CA MET A 394 22.76 -3.54 5.06
C MET A 394 23.73 -3.21 6.20
N MET A 395 25.02 -3.50 6.04
CA MET A 395 26.05 -3.29 7.08
C MET A 395 27.34 -2.75 6.47
N PRO A 396 27.34 -1.51 5.93
CA PRO A 396 28.50 -0.94 5.26
C PRO A 396 29.73 -0.85 6.17
N GLU A 397 29.53 -0.67 7.49
CA GLU A 397 30.59 -0.68 8.50
C GLU A 397 31.32 -2.02 8.66
N ARG A 398 30.76 -3.13 8.15
CA ARG A 398 31.40 -4.46 8.18
C ARG A 398 32.27 -4.76 6.94
N ILE A 399 32.32 -3.86 5.97
CA ILE A 399 33.09 -4.03 4.72
C ILE A 399 34.61 -4.05 4.99
N THR A 400 35.08 -3.48 6.10
CA THR A 400 36.51 -3.35 6.43
C THR A 400 37.20 -4.66 6.84
N ALA A 401 36.50 -5.79 6.92
CA ALA A 401 37.07 -7.06 7.40
C ALA A 401 37.62 -7.99 6.30
N GLU A 402 37.39 -7.71 5.01
CA GLU A 402 37.86 -8.58 3.91
C GLU A 402 38.84 -7.83 3.00
N SER A 403 40.12 -8.17 3.13
CA SER A 403 41.21 -7.60 2.33
C SER A 403 41.11 -8.01 0.85
N PRO A 404 41.63 -7.20 -0.11
CA PRO A 404 41.52 -7.44 -1.56
C PRO A 404 42.22 -8.71 -2.07
N THR A 405 42.94 -9.43 -1.21
CA THR A 405 43.80 -10.56 -1.56
C THR A 405 43.05 -11.82 -2.01
N ASN A 406 41.76 -11.96 -1.70
CA ASN A 406 40.97 -13.14 -2.12
C ASN A 406 40.30 -13.01 -3.50
N LEU A 407 40.37 -11.85 -4.15
CA LEU A 407 39.73 -11.62 -5.46
C LEU A 407 40.56 -12.11 -6.66
N ARG A 408 41.83 -12.49 -6.47
CA ARG A 408 42.72 -12.92 -7.56
C ARG A 408 42.69 -14.41 -7.90
N SER A 409 42.06 -15.26 -7.08
CA SER A 409 41.90 -16.68 -7.42
C SER A 409 40.45 -16.96 -7.75
N GLY A 410 40.11 -17.00 -9.04
CA GLY A 410 38.78 -17.37 -9.57
C GLY A 410 38.38 -18.83 -9.27
N ARG A 411 38.29 -19.19 -7.99
CA ARG A 411 37.79 -20.47 -7.50
C ARG A 411 36.79 -20.22 -6.36
N TYR A 412 35.58 -19.79 -6.72
CA TYR A 412 34.44 -19.91 -5.83
C TYR A 412 33.67 -21.18 -6.18
N LYS A 413 33.86 -22.25 -5.38
CA LYS A 413 33.01 -23.45 -5.42
C LYS A 413 31.75 -23.19 -4.58
N PRO A 414 30.53 -23.55 -5.02
CA PRO A 414 29.29 -23.17 -4.31
C PRO A 414 29.02 -23.88 -2.97
N ASP A 415 29.83 -24.85 -2.56
CA ASP A 415 29.46 -25.80 -1.48
C ASP A 415 30.19 -25.63 -0.14
N ALA A 416 30.82 -24.49 0.13
CA ALA A 416 31.35 -24.23 1.47
C ALA A 416 30.24 -23.67 2.38
N GLN A 417 29.51 -24.57 3.04
CA GLN A 417 28.78 -24.26 4.27
C GLN A 417 29.74 -23.60 5.27
N CYS A 418 29.67 -22.27 5.37
CA CYS A 418 30.38 -21.53 6.39
C CYS A 418 29.71 -21.83 7.73
N ARG A 419 30.18 -22.90 8.40
CA ARG A 419 29.92 -23.19 9.81
C ARG A 419 30.53 -22.08 10.64
N ILE A 420 29.74 -21.05 10.93
CA ILE A 420 30.02 -20.16 12.06
C ILE A 420 29.76 -21.00 13.31
N THR A 421 30.84 -21.47 13.92
CA THR A 421 30.81 -22.11 15.23
C THR A 421 30.53 -21.02 16.25
N LEU A 422 29.28 -20.93 16.73
CA LEU A 422 28.95 -20.22 17.95
C LEU A 422 29.51 -21.05 19.13
N ARG A 423 30.76 -20.81 19.51
CA ARG A 423 31.24 -21.13 20.86
C ARG A 423 30.99 -19.91 21.74
N GLY A 424 30.15 -20.09 22.74
CA GLY A 424 29.74 -19.06 23.70
C GLY A 424 28.50 -19.52 24.44
N ASP A 425 28.73 -20.30 25.49
CA ASP A 425 27.77 -21.00 26.34
C ASP A 425 26.48 -20.24 26.68
N ALA A 426 25.35 -20.80 26.23
CA ALA A 426 24.07 -20.67 26.91
C ALA A 426 23.38 -22.03 26.83
N LYS A 427 23.25 -22.70 27.97
CA LYS A 427 22.57 -23.99 28.13
C LYS A 427 21.14 -23.87 27.56
N CYS A 428 20.93 -24.47 26.40
CA CYS A 428 19.62 -24.65 25.81
C CYS A 428 18.96 -25.84 26.51
N SER A 429 18.05 -25.58 27.44
CA SER A 429 17.17 -26.62 27.98
C SER A 429 16.01 -26.83 27.02
N THR A 430 16.14 -27.85 26.18
CA THR A 430 15.04 -28.50 25.47
C THR A 430 14.12 -29.16 26.49
N ALA A 431 12.96 -28.56 26.76
CA ALA A 431 11.81 -29.25 27.36
C ALA A 431 10.50 -28.48 27.13
N ALA A 432 9.48 -29.22 26.66
CA ALA A 432 8.05 -28.94 26.71
C ALA A 432 7.45 -27.89 25.75
N TRP A 433 7.24 -28.31 24.50
CA TRP A 433 6.05 -27.91 23.72
C TRP A 433 5.19 -29.17 23.47
N THR A 434 4.60 -29.68 24.54
CA THR A 434 3.53 -30.68 24.51
C THR A 434 2.65 -30.46 25.74
N GLY A 435 1.41 -30.01 25.55
CA GLY A 435 0.35 -30.12 26.55
C GLY A 435 -0.41 -28.83 26.88
N ALA A 436 -1.53 -28.62 26.18
CA ALA A 436 -2.80 -28.08 26.69
C ALA A 436 -3.81 -28.11 25.53
N ARG A 437 -4.33 -29.28 25.16
CA ARG A 437 -5.66 -29.79 25.53
C ARG A 437 -6.79 -28.77 25.36
N ILE A 438 -7.53 -29.00 24.27
CA ILE A 438 -8.98 -28.88 24.19
C ILE A 438 -9.59 -29.51 25.45
N VAL A 439 -10.44 -28.77 26.13
CA VAL A 439 -11.48 -29.34 27.00
C VAL A 439 -12.78 -28.63 26.65
N THR A 440 -13.59 -29.38 25.90
CA THR A 440 -15.05 -29.31 25.61
C THR A 440 -15.74 -27.96 25.56
#